data_AF-A0A941UEX7-F1
#
_entry.id   AF-A0A941UEX7-F1
#
_cell.length_a   1.000
_cell.length_b   1.000
_cell.length_c   1.000
_cell.angle_alpha   90.00
_cell.angle_beta   90.00
_cell.angle_gamma   90.00
#
_symmetry.space_group_name_H-M   'P 1'
#
loop_
_entity.id
_entity.type
_entity.pdbx_description
1 polymer ?
#
loop_
_entity_poly.entity_id
_entity_poly.type
_entity_poly.pdbx_seq_one_letter_code
_entity_poly.pdbx_strand_id
1 'polypeptide(L)'
;MKKIIFLLLTPIFCYSNTSNVFKSSCSGIQYSIESFCSINNLKDDQDKLDIPICGKQTFILGKENQDLSKSTGFVERMNNKGEKIKMMNFVFYGASCKNDRIILSGAGGCNSCGELFKTFNLSGKEIKEESTTLDLEPMQDIIPNLY
;
A
#
# COMPACT_ATOMS: atom_id res chain seq x y z
N MET A 1 -4.06 -11.41 -57.40
CA MET A 1 -4.99 -12.03 -56.41
C MET A 1 -4.42 -11.79 -55.02
N LYS A 2 -5.20 -11.15 -54.15
CA LYS A 2 -4.83 -10.75 -52.78
C LYS A 2 -4.92 -11.94 -51.82
N LYS A 3 -4.06 -11.98 -50.79
CA LYS A 3 -4.39 -12.35 -49.40
C LYS A 3 -3.14 -12.19 -48.52
N ILE A 4 -2.96 -10.98 -47.98
CA ILE A 4 -2.10 -10.78 -46.80
C ILE A 4 -3.03 -10.90 -45.60
N ILE A 5 -2.84 -11.95 -44.80
CA ILE A 5 -3.57 -12.16 -43.55
C ILE A 5 -2.91 -11.26 -42.51
N PHE A 6 -3.57 -10.16 -42.18
CA PHE A 6 -3.22 -9.30 -41.05
C PHE A 6 -3.73 -10.00 -39.78
N LEU A 7 -2.85 -10.70 -39.07
CA LEU A 7 -3.13 -11.22 -37.75
C LEU A 7 -3.03 -10.05 -36.77
N LEU A 8 -4.17 -9.39 -36.56
CA LEU A 8 -4.35 -8.38 -35.52
C LEU A 8 -4.41 -9.11 -34.17
N LEU A 9 -3.25 -9.38 -33.57
CA LEU A 9 -3.20 -9.83 -32.18
C LEU A 9 -3.50 -8.62 -31.30
N THR A 10 -4.75 -8.56 -30.88
CA THR A 10 -5.31 -7.60 -29.94
C THR A 10 -4.45 -7.50 -28.68
N PRO A 11 -4.20 -6.29 -28.14
CA PRO A 11 -3.51 -6.16 -26.88
C PRO A 11 -4.32 -6.88 -25.80
N ILE A 12 -3.65 -7.86 -25.18
CA ILE A 12 -4.07 -8.52 -23.95
C ILE A 12 -4.50 -7.44 -22.98
N PHE A 13 -5.71 -7.58 -22.42
CA PHE A 13 -6.26 -6.71 -21.39
C PHE A 13 -5.24 -6.51 -20.26
N CYS A 14 -4.51 -5.38 -20.30
CA CYS A 14 -3.82 -4.86 -19.12
C CYS A 14 -4.92 -4.37 -18.18
N TYR A 15 -5.28 -5.17 -17.17
CA TYR A 15 -5.87 -4.63 -15.96
C TYR A 15 -4.83 -3.71 -15.33
N SER A 16 -4.90 -2.43 -15.68
CA SER A 16 -4.11 -1.39 -15.03
C SER A 16 -4.58 -1.34 -13.58
N ASN A 17 -3.75 -1.82 -12.66
CA ASN A 17 -3.87 -1.45 -11.26
C ASN A 17 -3.71 0.07 -11.21
N THR A 18 -4.82 0.80 -11.19
CA THR A 18 -4.83 2.26 -11.08
C THR A 18 -4.21 2.62 -9.73
N SER A 19 -3.12 3.38 -9.73
CA SER A 19 -2.53 3.84 -8.48
C SER A 19 -3.42 4.89 -7.83
N ASN A 20 -3.67 4.71 -6.53
CA ASN A 20 -4.25 5.74 -5.68
C ASN A 20 -3.13 6.57 -5.06
N VAL A 21 -3.22 7.89 -5.17
CA VAL A 21 -2.18 8.80 -4.65
C VAL A 21 -2.75 9.64 -3.51
N PHE A 22 -2.35 9.32 -2.30
CA PHE A 22 -2.56 10.18 -1.13
C PHE A 22 -1.53 11.30 -1.15
N LYS A 23 -1.95 12.53 -0.83
CA LYS A 23 -1.07 13.70 -0.72
C LYS A 23 -1.41 14.47 0.54
N SER A 24 -0.39 14.85 1.30
CA SER A 24 -0.55 15.67 2.49
C SER A 24 0.73 16.48 2.74
N SER A 25 0.79 17.21 3.85
CA SER A 25 1.97 17.97 4.26
C SER A 25 2.26 17.76 5.74
N CYS A 26 3.54 17.80 6.10
CA CYS A 26 4.01 17.73 7.47
C CYS A 26 5.06 18.81 7.72
N SER A 27 4.79 19.72 8.66
CA SER A 27 5.67 20.88 8.95
C SER A 27 6.10 21.67 7.71
N GLY A 28 5.17 21.84 6.75
CA GLY A 28 5.41 22.54 5.48
C GLY A 28 6.06 21.70 4.38
N ILE A 29 6.45 20.45 4.65
CA ILE A 29 7.02 19.53 3.66
C ILE A 29 5.91 18.65 3.08
N GLN A 30 5.77 18.66 1.75
CA GLN A 30 4.80 17.82 1.06
C GLN A 30 5.27 16.37 1.00
N TYR A 31 4.34 15.45 1.20
CA TYR A 31 4.57 14.03 1.03
C TYR A 31 3.40 13.35 0.33
N SER A 32 3.66 12.20 -0.27
CA SER A 32 2.63 11.39 -0.91
C SER A 32 2.87 9.91 -0.70
N ILE A 33 1.79 9.14 -0.80
CA ILE A 33 1.83 7.69 -0.77
C ILE A 33 1.10 7.19 -2.01
N GLU A 34 1.84 6.53 -2.88
CA GLU A 34 1.29 5.89 -4.07
C GLU A 34 0.99 4.44 -3.76
N SER A 35 -0.28 4.06 -3.85
CA SER A 35 -0.79 2.75 -3.48
C SER A 35 -1.35 2.03 -4.71
N PHE A 36 -0.79 0.87 -5.02
CA PHE A 36 -1.23 -0.01 -6.11
C PHE A 36 -2.06 -1.13 -5.51
N CYS A 37 -3.33 -0.81 -5.27
CA CYS A 37 -4.26 -1.68 -4.56
C CYS A 37 -5.50 -1.94 -5.39
N SER A 38 -6.05 -3.14 -5.27
CA SER A 38 -7.36 -3.51 -5.79
C SER A 38 -8.32 -3.83 -4.65
N ILE A 39 -9.62 -3.80 -4.95
CA ILE A 39 -10.65 -4.26 -4.02
C ILE A 39 -10.31 -5.67 -3.55
N ASN A 40 -10.56 -5.94 -2.27
CA ASN A 40 -10.38 -7.27 -1.72
C ASN A 40 -11.33 -8.26 -2.44
N ASN A 41 -10.75 -9.34 -2.95
CA ASN A 41 -11.46 -10.44 -3.58
C ASN A 41 -10.94 -11.80 -3.09
N LEU A 42 -10.32 -11.80 -1.92
CA LEU A 42 -9.89 -13.00 -1.24
C LEU A 42 -11.09 -13.92 -1.00
N LYS A 43 -10.82 -15.22 -0.95
CA LYS A 43 -11.86 -16.20 -0.59
C LYS A 43 -12.41 -15.89 0.81
N ASP A 44 -13.69 -16.12 1.07
CA ASP A 44 -14.39 -15.72 2.32
C ASP A 44 -13.71 -16.17 3.63
N ASP A 45 -12.97 -17.28 3.60
CA ASP A 45 -12.18 -17.76 4.74
C ASP A 45 -10.91 -16.91 5.02
N GLN A 46 -10.53 -16.07 4.07
CA GLN A 46 -9.39 -15.14 4.05
C GLN A 46 -9.84 -13.66 3.99
N ASP A 47 -11.12 -13.39 3.68
CA ASP A 47 -11.71 -12.05 3.50
C ASP A 47 -12.09 -11.34 4.81
N LYS A 48 -11.78 -11.93 5.97
CA LYS A 48 -11.97 -11.27 7.29
C LYS A 48 -11.06 -10.07 7.52
N LEU A 49 -10.32 -9.65 6.49
CA LEU A 49 -9.47 -8.49 6.49
C LEU A 49 -10.15 -7.50 5.56
N ASP A 50 -10.76 -6.45 6.09
CA ASP A 50 -11.29 -5.33 5.29
C ASP A 50 -10.15 -4.51 4.63
N ILE A 51 -8.98 -5.13 4.39
CA ILE A 51 -7.82 -4.52 3.76
C ILE A 51 -7.78 -4.87 2.27
N PRO A 52 -7.44 -3.90 1.41
CA PRO A 52 -7.38 -4.11 -0.02
C PRO A 52 -6.16 -4.94 -0.38
N ILE A 53 -6.20 -5.54 -1.57
CA ILE A 53 -5.08 -6.31 -2.10
C ILE A 53 -4.08 -5.32 -2.68
N CYS A 54 -3.05 -4.96 -1.91
CA CYS A 54 -1.99 -4.08 -2.36
C CYS A 54 -0.77 -4.87 -2.84
N GLY A 55 -0.34 -4.63 -4.09
CA GLY A 55 0.88 -5.19 -4.65
C GLY A 55 2.12 -4.32 -4.39
N LYS A 56 1.92 -3.03 -4.13
CA LYS A 56 2.99 -2.07 -3.85
C LYS A 56 2.45 -0.81 -3.17
N GLN A 57 3.22 -0.26 -2.25
CA GLN A 57 3.05 1.11 -1.77
C GLN A 57 4.40 1.82 -1.74
N THR A 58 4.44 3.06 -2.22
CA THR A 58 5.64 3.89 -2.24
C THR A 58 5.39 5.17 -1.43
N PHE A 59 6.19 5.40 -0.41
CA PHE A 59 6.21 6.66 0.32
C PHE A 59 7.21 7.62 -0.32
N ILE A 60 6.77 8.85 -0.59
CA ILE A 60 7.54 9.87 -1.29
C ILE A 60 7.59 11.12 -0.41
N LEU A 61 8.80 11.58 -0.09
CA LEU A 61 9.04 12.81 0.68
C LEU A 61 10.23 13.56 0.06
N GLY A 62 9.94 14.68 -0.60
CA GLY A 62 10.97 15.43 -1.32
C GLY A 62 11.60 14.61 -2.45
N LYS A 63 12.88 14.23 -2.30
CA LYS A 63 13.62 13.39 -3.26
C LYS A 63 13.72 11.92 -2.85
N GLU A 64 13.29 11.59 -1.63
CA GLU A 64 13.35 10.23 -1.11
C GLU A 64 12.11 9.45 -1.53
N ASN A 65 12.34 8.23 -2.00
CA ASN A 65 11.29 7.28 -2.38
C ASN A 65 11.53 5.98 -1.63
N GLN A 66 10.66 5.66 -0.68
CA GLN A 66 10.73 4.45 0.12
C GLN A 66 9.69 3.44 -0.37
N ASP A 67 10.17 2.27 -0.81
CA ASP A 67 9.31 1.16 -1.21
C ASP A 67 8.84 0.41 0.04
N LEU A 68 7.64 0.75 0.50
CA LEU A 68 7.07 0.19 1.72
C LEU A 68 6.85 -1.32 1.60
N SER A 69 6.62 -1.84 0.38
CA SER A 69 6.42 -3.27 0.15
C SER A 69 7.64 -4.13 0.50
N LYS A 70 8.84 -3.57 0.36
CA LYS A 70 10.09 -4.23 0.79
C LYS A 70 10.20 -4.32 2.31
N SER A 71 9.63 -3.36 3.03
CA SER A 71 9.69 -3.31 4.49
C SER A 71 8.75 -4.30 5.16
N THR A 72 7.65 -4.67 4.49
CA THR A 72 6.60 -5.55 5.01
C THR A 72 6.71 -6.98 4.50
N GLY A 73 7.34 -7.18 3.34
CA GLY A 73 7.33 -8.45 2.62
C GLY A 73 5.99 -8.73 1.94
N PHE A 74 5.88 -9.92 1.35
CA PHE A 74 4.73 -10.38 0.59
C PHE A 74 4.20 -11.70 1.12
N VAL A 75 2.90 -11.92 0.93
CA VAL A 75 2.21 -13.18 1.20
C VAL A 75 1.46 -13.65 -0.03
N GLU A 76 1.34 -14.96 -0.19
CA GLU A 76 0.47 -15.57 -1.20
C GLU A 76 -0.88 -15.94 -0.58
N ARG A 77 -1.96 -15.63 -1.29
CA ARG A 77 -3.34 -15.90 -0.89
C ARG A 77 -4.17 -16.41 -2.07
N MET A 78 -5.35 -16.95 -1.82
CA MET A 78 -6.26 -17.36 -2.88
C MET A 78 -7.42 -16.38 -3.01
N ASN A 79 -7.70 -15.93 -4.24
CA ASN A 79 -8.90 -15.17 -4.51
C ASN A 79 -10.14 -16.09 -4.57
N ASN A 80 -11.31 -15.48 -4.69
CA ASN A 80 -12.59 -16.16 -4.85
C ASN A 80 -12.71 -17.05 -6.11
N LYS A 81 -11.79 -16.93 -7.07
CA LYS A 81 -11.67 -17.80 -8.25
C LYS A 81 -10.72 -18.98 -8.04
N GLY A 82 -10.09 -19.09 -6.87
CA GLY A 82 -9.09 -20.11 -6.57
C GLY A 82 -7.71 -19.83 -7.16
N GLU A 83 -7.47 -18.62 -7.67
CA GLU A 83 -6.18 -18.21 -8.22
C GLU A 83 -5.27 -17.72 -7.07
N LYS A 84 -3.99 -18.09 -7.14
CA LYS A 84 -2.99 -17.55 -6.21
C LYS A 84 -2.68 -16.10 -6.57
N ILE A 85 -2.83 -15.22 -5.59
CA ILE A 85 -2.44 -13.82 -5.69
C ILE A 85 -1.30 -13.53 -4.70
N LYS A 86 -0.40 -12.64 -5.09
CA LYS A 86 0.69 -12.16 -4.25
C LYS A 86 0.40 -10.72 -3.83
N MET A 87 0.39 -10.47 -2.52
CA MET A 87 0.08 -9.14 -1.95
C MET A 87 1.04 -8.80 -0.83
N MET A 88 1.13 -7.51 -0.49
CA MET A 88 1.89 -7.02 0.66
C MET A 88 1.38 -7.68 1.94
N ASN A 89 2.29 -8.04 2.84
CA ASN A 89 1.93 -8.66 4.12
C ASN A 89 1.24 -7.68 5.08
N PHE A 90 1.65 -6.40 5.02
CA PHE A 90 1.00 -5.29 5.70
C PHE A 90 0.64 -4.22 4.68
N VAL A 91 -0.56 -3.69 4.80
CA VAL A 91 -1.05 -2.58 3.97
C VAL A 91 -1.11 -1.34 4.84
N PHE A 92 -0.40 -0.29 4.43
CA PHE A 92 -0.44 1.01 5.11
C PHE A 92 -1.73 1.74 4.77
N TYR A 93 -2.53 2.04 5.79
CA TYR A 93 -3.85 2.64 5.63
C TYR A 93 -3.96 4.00 6.33
N GLY A 94 -3.13 4.29 7.34
CA GLY A 94 -3.14 5.55 8.06
C GLY A 94 -1.80 6.30 7.98
N ALA A 95 -1.87 7.62 7.89
CA ALA A 95 -0.71 8.52 7.98
C ALA A 95 -0.96 9.61 9.03
N SER A 96 0.03 9.88 9.87
CA SER A 96 0.00 10.95 10.85
C SER A 96 1.26 11.80 10.75
N CYS A 97 1.13 13.11 10.95
CA CYS A 97 2.25 14.04 10.98
C CYS A 97 2.44 14.52 12.42
N LYS A 98 3.63 14.30 12.96
CA LYS A 98 4.10 14.94 14.19
C LYS A 98 5.20 15.91 13.80
N ASN A 99 5.32 17.06 14.46
CA ASN A 99 6.17 18.20 14.07
C ASN A 99 7.53 17.90 13.37
N ASP A 100 8.22 16.81 13.70
CA ASP A 100 9.53 16.40 13.16
C ASP A 100 9.52 15.06 12.38
N ARG A 101 8.38 14.39 12.22
CA ARG A 101 8.27 13.03 11.65
C ARG A 101 6.89 12.71 11.08
N ILE A 102 6.86 11.75 10.17
CA ILE A 102 5.62 11.15 9.61
C ILE A 102 5.55 9.71 10.12
N ILE A 103 4.39 9.32 10.65
CA ILE A 103 4.11 7.97 11.15
C ILE A 103 3.09 7.34 10.21
N LEU A 104 3.40 6.15 9.70
CA LEU A 104 2.48 5.34 8.91
C LEU A 104 2.00 4.15 9.74
N SER A 105 0.69 3.92 9.79
CA SER A 105 0.11 2.69 10.32
C SER A 105 -0.26 1.75 9.18
N GLY A 106 -0.03 0.47 9.41
CA GLY A 106 -0.44 -0.60 8.53
C GLY A 106 -1.11 -1.74 9.28
N ALA A 107 -2.06 -2.38 8.61
CA ALA A 107 -2.74 -3.56 9.11
C ALA A 107 -2.19 -4.79 8.38
N GLY A 108 -1.93 -5.84 9.16
CA GLY A 108 -1.46 -7.12 8.64
C GLY A 108 -2.60 -7.98 8.12
N GLY A 109 -2.29 -8.84 7.16
CA GLY A 109 -3.19 -9.92 6.76
C GLY A 109 -3.27 -11.06 7.80
N CYS A 110 -4.09 -12.08 7.55
CA CYS A 110 -4.21 -13.26 8.42
C CYS A 110 -2.82 -13.92 8.60
N ASN A 111 -2.42 -14.21 9.84
CA ASN A 111 -1.06 -14.57 10.31
C ASN A 111 -0.10 -13.40 10.64
N SER A 112 -0.53 -12.16 10.47
CA SER A 112 0.15 -10.96 10.96
C SER A 112 -0.74 -10.32 12.03
N CYS A 113 -0.51 -10.65 13.30
CA CYS A 113 -1.27 -10.09 14.40
C CYS A 113 -0.78 -8.68 14.73
N GLY A 114 -1.70 -7.72 14.78
CA GLY A 114 -1.44 -6.35 15.26
C GLY A 114 -1.21 -5.33 14.15
N GLU A 115 -1.01 -4.09 14.60
CA GLU A 115 -0.68 -2.95 13.75
C GLU A 115 0.83 -2.84 13.57
N LEU A 116 1.25 -2.46 12.37
CA LEU A 116 2.63 -2.12 12.06
C LEU A 116 2.75 -0.60 11.97
N PHE A 117 3.72 -0.04 12.70
CA PHE A 117 4.06 1.37 12.57
C PHE A 117 5.43 1.55 11.92
N LYS A 118 5.51 2.53 11.03
CA LYS A 118 6.77 2.98 10.41
C LYS A 118 6.88 4.47 10.56
N THR A 119 7.99 4.92 11.14
CA THR A 119 8.23 6.34 11.38
C THR A 119 9.35 6.82 10.47
N PHE A 120 9.14 7.97 9.83
CA PHE A 120 10.09 8.61 8.92
C PHE A 120 10.36 10.02 9.41
N ASN A 121 11.63 10.42 9.46
CA ASN A 121 11.95 11.82 9.69
C ASN A 121 11.60 12.68 8.47
N LEU A 122 11.62 14.01 8.64
CA LEU A 122 11.35 14.97 7.57
C LEU A 122 12.38 14.96 6.41
N SER A 123 13.44 14.17 6.51
CA SER A 123 14.39 13.89 5.43
C SER A 123 14.08 12.59 4.67
N GLY A 124 12.99 11.89 4.99
CA GLY A 124 12.51 10.71 4.26
C GLY A 124 13.17 9.40 4.67
N LYS A 125 13.96 9.41 5.77
CA LYS A 125 14.63 8.23 6.29
C LYS A 125 13.79 7.58 7.39
N GLU A 126 13.63 6.27 7.32
CA GLU A 126 13.03 5.48 8.39
C GLU A 126 13.85 5.64 9.68
N ILE A 127 13.18 5.91 10.78
CA ILE A 127 13.76 6.00 12.12
C ILE A 127 13.07 4.97 13.03
N LYS A 128 13.85 4.37 13.93
CA LYS A 128 13.31 3.46 14.95
C LYS A 128 12.86 4.28 16.14
N GLU A 129 11.60 4.18 16.51
CA GLU A 129 11.09 4.67 17.80
C GLU A 129 11.10 3.54 18.82
N GLU A 130 11.40 3.88 20.08
CA GLU A 130 11.17 2.96 21.20
C GLU A 130 9.67 2.90 21.49
N SER A 131 9.14 1.69 21.69
CA SER A 131 7.69 1.42 21.70
C SER A 131 6.90 2.12 22.80
N THR A 132 7.57 2.76 23.75
CA THR A 132 6.97 3.47 24.90
C THR A 132 6.52 4.89 24.58
N THR A 133 6.82 5.42 23.38
CA THR A 133 6.53 6.82 23.01
C THR A 133 5.69 6.99 21.75
N LEU A 134 4.98 5.95 21.31
CA LEU A 134 4.07 6.04 20.17
C LEU A 134 2.82 6.85 20.55
N ASP A 135 3.00 8.17 20.56
CA ASP A 135 1.96 9.17 20.78
C ASP A 135 1.24 9.38 19.46
N LEU A 136 0.17 8.60 19.27
CA LEU A 136 -0.59 8.55 18.03
C LEU A 136 -1.50 9.77 17.92
N GLU A 137 -1.02 10.79 17.20
CA GLU A 137 -1.88 11.83 16.66
C GLU A 137 -2.92 11.23 15.69
N PRO A 138 -4.09 11.87 15.51
CA PRO A 138 -5.13 11.39 14.61
C PRO A 138 -4.59 11.05 13.22
N MET A 139 -4.92 9.86 12.74
CA MET A 139 -4.44 9.38 11.43
C MET A 139 -5.38 9.80 10.30
N GLN A 140 -4.78 10.18 9.18
CA GLN A 140 -5.46 10.40 7.91
C GLN A 140 -5.49 9.10 7.11
N ASP A 141 -6.64 8.78 6.53
CA ASP A 141 -6.77 7.62 5.65
C ASP A 141 -5.99 7.83 4.34
N ILE A 142 -5.05 6.92 4.08
CA ILE A 142 -4.21 6.91 2.88
C ILE A 142 -4.97 6.36 1.69
N ILE A 143 -5.78 5.31 1.92
CA ILE A 143 -6.51 4.62 0.86
C ILE A 143 -7.98 5.04 0.99
N PRO A 144 -8.51 5.86 0.06
CA PRO A 144 -9.90 6.30 0.12
C PRO A 144 -10.85 5.11 -0.09
N ASN A 145 -12.00 5.13 0.61
CA ASN A 145 -13.07 4.14 0.52
C ASN A 145 -12.65 2.70 0.90
N LEU A 146 -11.90 2.58 1.99
CA LEU A 146 -11.58 1.29 2.62
C LEU A 146 -12.80 0.55 3.20
N TYR A 147 -13.95 1.23 3.32
CA TYR A 147 -15.20 0.73 3.88
C TYR A 147 -16.40 1.25 3.09
#